data_AF-A0A0C3AKP4-F1
#
_entry.id   AF-A0A0C3AKP4-F1
#
_cell.length_a   1.000
_cell.length_b   1.000
_cell.length_c   1.000
_cell.angle_alpha   90.00
_cell.angle_beta   90.00
_cell.angle_gamma   90.00
#
_symmetry.space_group_name_H-M   'P 1'
#
loop_
_entity.id
_entity.type
_entity.pdbx_description
1 polymer ?
#
loop_
_entity_poly.entity_id
_entity_poly.type
_entity_poly.pdbx_seq_one_letter_code
_entity_poly.pdbx_strand_id
1 'polypeptide(L)'
;MTRVDFFPELRKACRDHPKPPPPTKPKPPQLTPLEYAKDWSKHQTEANTDAHYCLRPPELKGLPLEILHPAFVVFKKCLTETFPPPNISTDSVVINAGRAADVLCSVMGGDLPEPDQGNAFKHGLENLFPRDGWKNNYACKTLPIPKHAKLDGVYLDLSTAEPRIRLIRRDQAENEYGPQPYIQAIHDYCWLIHRSEFQEPSHQENGAATLLMLVQGANLLIAGAIFDGQRVVAEPLSPFLPMLTDWRNRFNERREMLARYLYATRLTYDELLKAKFNVPYVPGIPHPSIYETIQDGRSDTLKFHSPHPFYANHTLLFNGTATFDEGEPLDVAIKLIYGHYGYEVHKYLASEGVAPQLYGKSISQFQPPSGPTIIPTAIVMENLTNPYETSSEIGWIPLYTFLEYHKDLSSGDQKNIFDELFKIVKLLYKKQFVHGDLRSPNFMIKVKGTHPDYQEMVPSNNQLPQVMVIDFDWAGSAGEVQYPRSRSDRKEWPGKPGGVISLEDDWILVKNWWSQDFPLFDISGYALPSPSNV
;
A
#
# COMPACT_ATOMS: atom_id res chain seq x y z
N MET A 1 -36.65 34.32 27.36
CA MET A 1 -36.28 33.58 26.14
C MET A 1 -36.87 32.19 26.24
N THR A 2 -37.97 31.97 25.53
CA THR A 2 -38.76 30.74 25.51
C THR A 2 -38.13 29.76 24.52
N ARG A 3 -37.93 28.50 24.97
CA ARG A 3 -37.52 27.37 24.13
C ARG A 3 -38.68 27.05 23.19
N VAL A 4 -38.45 27.13 21.88
CA VAL A 4 -39.44 26.74 20.86
C VAL A 4 -39.23 25.25 20.57
N ASP A 5 -40.22 24.44 20.92
CA ASP A 5 -40.30 23.01 20.56
C ASP A 5 -40.65 22.89 19.07
N PHE A 6 -39.70 22.44 18.25
CA PHE A 6 -39.97 22.02 16.88
C PHE A 6 -40.35 20.54 16.89
N PHE A 7 -41.53 20.21 16.33
CA PHE A 7 -42.07 18.88 16.02
C PHE A 7 -42.89 18.11 17.09
N PRO A 8 -44.05 18.64 17.52
CA PRO A 8 -45.05 17.87 18.28
C PRO A 8 -45.77 16.79 17.46
N GLU A 9 -45.85 16.90 16.13
CA GLU A 9 -46.63 15.97 15.29
C GLU A 9 -45.97 14.60 15.09
N LEU A 10 -44.63 14.52 15.13
CA LEU A 10 -43.87 13.27 15.00
C LEU A 10 -44.09 12.30 16.18
N ARG A 11 -44.40 12.81 17.37
CA ARG A 11 -44.70 11.97 18.56
C ARG A 11 -46.08 11.34 18.53
N LYS A 12 -47.03 11.89 17.75
CA LYS A 12 -48.39 11.36 17.64
C LYS A 12 -48.46 10.17 16.67
N ALA A 13 -47.67 10.21 15.59
CA ALA A 13 -47.61 9.11 14.61
C ALA A 13 -47.07 7.79 15.17
N CYS A 14 -46.25 7.81 16.23
CA CYS A 14 -45.70 6.60 16.84
C CYS A 14 -46.66 5.86 17.79
N ARG A 15 -47.82 6.43 18.16
CA ARG A 15 -48.70 5.82 19.18
C ARG A 15 -49.84 4.96 18.62
N ASP A 16 -50.17 5.08 17.33
CA ASP A 16 -51.41 4.51 16.77
C ASP A 16 -51.22 3.30 15.82
N HIS A 17 -50.10 2.58 15.90
CA HIS A 17 -49.90 1.36 15.10
C HIS A 17 -50.61 0.12 15.70
N PRO A 18 -51.38 -0.65 14.90
CA PRO A 18 -52.03 -1.88 15.35
C PRO A 18 -51.00 -3.00 15.62
N LYS A 19 -51.24 -3.78 16.68
CA LYS A 19 -50.36 -4.88 17.11
C LYS A 19 -50.28 -6.00 16.05
N PRO A 20 -49.07 -6.54 15.76
CA PRO A 20 -48.90 -7.62 14.81
C PRO A 20 -49.40 -8.97 15.37
N PRO A 21 -49.76 -9.94 14.49
CA PRO A 21 -50.20 -11.27 14.89
C PRO A 21 -49.09 -12.09 15.59
N PRO A 22 -49.45 -13.11 16.38
CA PRO A 22 -48.50 -13.84 17.21
C PRO A 22 -47.48 -14.65 16.39
N PRO A 23 -46.23 -14.79 16.89
CA PRO A 23 -45.14 -15.36 16.12
C PRO A 23 -45.25 -16.89 15.99
N THR A 24 -45.08 -17.39 14.75
CA THR A 24 -44.63 -18.76 14.51
C THR A 24 -43.24 -18.97 15.13
N LYS A 25 -42.98 -20.19 15.64
CA LYS A 25 -41.79 -20.61 16.40
C LYS A 25 -40.50 -19.80 16.11
N PRO A 26 -39.78 -19.32 17.14
CA PRO A 26 -38.62 -18.45 16.96
C PRO A 26 -37.48 -19.23 16.28
N LYS A 27 -37.05 -18.72 15.13
CA LYS A 27 -35.69 -19.02 14.64
C LYS A 27 -34.69 -18.40 15.64
N PRO A 28 -33.52 -19.02 15.87
CA PRO A 28 -32.49 -18.43 16.72
C PRO A 28 -32.17 -16.99 16.25
N PRO A 29 -31.89 -16.06 17.18
CA PRO A 29 -31.66 -14.66 16.85
C PRO A 29 -30.48 -14.54 15.88
N GLN A 30 -30.72 -13.83 14.78
CA GLN A 30 -29.74 -13.58 13.72
C GLN A 30 -28.85 -12.40 14.14
N LEU A 31 -27.54 -12.57 14.02
CA LEU A 31 -26.55 -11.53 14.33
C LEU A 31 -26.38 -10.59 13.13
N THR A 32 -26.41 -9.28 13.38
CA THR A 32 -25.97 -8.21 12.47
C THR A 32 -24.47 -8.30 12.16
N PRO A 33 -23.89 -7.67 11.11
CA PRO A 33 -22.45 -7.58 10.92
C PRO A 33 -21.74 -7.03 12.15
N LEU A 34 -22.37 -6.07 12.84
CA LEU A 34 -21.93 -5.56 14.13
C LEU A 34 -21.87 -6.66 15.19
N GLU A 35 -22.86 -7.55 15.24
CA GLU A 35 -22.89 -8.68 16.18
C GLU A 35 -22.02 -9.87 15.75
N TYR A 36 -21.83 -10.12 14.45
CA TYR A 36 -20.89 -11.10 13.91
C TYR A 36 -19.45 -10.68 14.21
N ALA A 37 -19.16 -9.40 14.07
CA ALA A 37 -17.84 -8.86 14.36
C ALA A 37 -17.51 -8.75 15.86
N LYS A 38 -18.50 -8.88 16.76
CA LYS A 38 -18.23 -9.05 18.21
C LYS A 38 -17.49 -10.35 18.50
N ASP A 39 -17.58 -11.37 17.64
CA ASP A 39 -16.83 -12.62 17.76
C ASP A 39 -15.44 -12.55 17.13
N TRP A 40 -15.06 -11.41 16.54
CA TRP A 40 -13.78 -11.28 15.83
C TRP A 40 -12.57 -11.26 16.76
N SER A 41 -12.72 -10.72 17.98
CA SER A 41 -11.70 -10.84 19.02
C SER A 41 -11.38 -12.30 19.38
N LYS A 42 -12.30 -13.23 19.11
CA LYS A 42 -12.08 -14.67 19.31
C LYS A 42 -11.29 -15.32 18.16
N HIS A 43 -11.23 -14.66 17.00
CA HIS A 43 -10.43 -15.09 15.84
C HIS A 43 -9.05 -14.42 15.84
N GLN A 44 -8.82 -13.45 16.72
CA GLN A 44 -7.49 -13.06 17.18
C GLN A 44 -6.97 -14.16 18.13
N THR A 45 -6.52 -15.27 17.55
CA THR A 45 -5.98 -16.39 18.32
C THR A 45 -4.68 -15.99 19.04
N GLU A 46 -4.34 -16.66 20.15
CA GLU A 46 -3.08 -16.47 20.89
C GLU A 46 -1.80 -16.63 20.02
N ALA A 47 -1.90 -17.27 18.85
CA ALA A 47 -0.81 -17.34 17.88
C ALA A 47 -0.57 -16.04 17.06
N ASN A 48 -1.43 -15.03 17.24
CA ASN A 48 -1.47 -13.80 16.45
C ASN A 48 -1.52 -12.54 17.33
N THR A 49 -0.92 -12.63 18.53
CA THR A 49 -0.91 -11.60 19.59
C THR A 49 -0.22 -10.29 19.21
N ASP A 50 0.56 -10.29 18.13
CA ASP A 50 1.22 -9.09 17.60
C ASP A 50 0.35 -8.30 16.59
N ALA A 51 -0.76 -8.87 16.13
CA ALA A 51 -1.63 -8.24 15.12
C ALA A 51 -2.84 -7.56 15.77
N HIS A 52 -2.64 -6.39 16.38
CA HIS A 52 -3.71 -5.41 16.35
C HIS A 52 -3.94 -5.06 14.88
N TYR A 53 -5.04 -5.52 14.29
CA TYR A 53 -5.44 -5.17 12.91
C TYR A 53 -5.78 -3.68 12.83
N CYS A 54 -4.74 -2.83 12.85
CA CYS A 54 -4.81 -1.40 12.63
C CYS A 54 -5.08 -1.17 11.15
N LEU A 55 -6.36 -1.04 10.78
CA LEU A 55 -6.81 -0.53 9.48
C LEU A 55 -6.28 -1.26 8.23
N ARG A 56 -5.89 -2.54 8.32
CA ARG A 56 -5.65 -3.38 7.14
C ARG A 56 -5.66 -4.87 7.52
N PRO A 57 -6.58 -5.69 6.98
CA PRO A 57 -6.36 -7.13 6.95
C PRO A 57 -5.13 -7.40 6.06
N PRO A 58 -4.07 -8.08 6.56
CA PRO A 58 -2.89 -8.41 5.76
C PRO A 58 -3.23 -9.08 4.42
N GLU A 59 -4.36 -9.76 4.34
CA GLU A 59 -4.87 -10.50 3.19
C GLU A 59 -5.36 -9.62 2.05
N LEU A 60 -5.64 -8.33 2.32
CA LEU A 60 -6.13 -7.35 1.34
C LEU A 60 -5.03 -6.41 0.84
N LYS A 61 -3.77 -6.77 1.12
CA LYS A 61 -2.59 -6.12 0.55
C LYS A 61 -2.43 -6.57 -0.90
N GLY A 62 -2.13 -5.64 -1.79
CA GLY A 62 -1.86 -5.89 -3.20
C GLY A 62 -1.00 -4.78 -3.79
N LEU A 63 -1.10 -4.60 -5.10
CA LEU A 63 -0.50 -3.43 -5.75
C LEU A 63 -1.16 -2.15 -5.22
N PRO A 64 -0.40 -1.04 -5.06
CA PRO A 64 -0.98 0.24 -4.70
C PRO A 64 -2.12 0.65 -5.62
N LEU A 65 -3.15 1.30 -5.06
CA LEU A 65 -4.33 1.69 -5.83
C LEU A 65 -3.99 2.62 -7.00
N GLU A 66 -2.95 3.45 -6.88
CA GLU A 66 -2.48 4.36 -7.94
C GLU A 66 -1.87 3.63 -9.12
N ILE A 67 -1.36 2.41 -8.89
CA ILE A 67 -1.01 1.48 -9.97
C ILE A 67 -2.34 1.00 -10.56
N LEU A 68 -3.17 0.35 -9.76
CA LEU A 68 -4.35 -0.35 -10.26
C LEU A 68 -5.39 0.51 -10.99
N HIS A 69 -5.52 1.81 -10.69
CA HIS A 69 -6.51 2.67 -11.34
C HIS A 69 -6.14 4.19 -11.30
N PRO A 70 -6.20 4.93 -12.44
CA PRO A 70 -5.75 6.32 -12.52
C PRO A 70 -6.59 7.31 -11.70
N ALA A 71 -7.85 7.01 -11.40
CA ALA A 71 -8.65 7.83 -10.49
C ALA A 71 -8.00 8.01 -9.10
N PHE A 72 -7.25 7.01 -8.61
CA PHE A 72 -6.54 7.13 -7.34
C PHE A 72 -5.26 7.96 -7.46
N VAL A 73 -4.65 8.04 -8.65
CA VAL A 73 -3.59 9.02 -8.96
C VAL A 73 -4.13 10.44 -8.81
N VAL A 74 -5.34 10.71 -9.34
CA VAL A 74 -6.00 12.03 -9.21
C VAL A 74 -6.15 12.42 -7.75
N PHE A 75 -6.51 11.46 -6.89
CA PHE A 75 -6.66 11.70 -5.45
C PHE A 75 -5.37 12.25 -4.85
N LYS A 76 -4.27 11.51 -5.02
CA LYS A 76 -2.96 11.87 -4.47
C LYS A 76 -2.38 13.13 -5.10
N LYS A 77 -2.61 13.35 -6.40
CA LYS A 77 -2.24 14.58 -7.11
C LYS A 77 -2.85 15.81 -6.43
N CYS A 78 -4.15 15.79 -6.16
CA CYS A 78 -4.83 16.88 -5.45
C CYS A 78 -4.26 17.14 -4.04
N LEU A 79 -3.73 16.10 -3.38
CA LEU A 79 -3.12 16.19 -2.05
C LEU A 79 -1.66 16.64 -2.04
N THR A 80 -1.03 16.77 -3.21
CA THR A 80 0.35 17.27 -3.33
C THR A 80 0.40 18.66 -3.94
N GLU A 81 -0.53 18.98 -4.85
CA GLU A 81 -0.67 20.29 -5.46
C GLU A 81 -1.30 21.33 -4.51
N THR A 82 -0.94 22.60 -4.66
CA THR A 82 -1.52 23.67 -3.85
C THR A 82 -3.04 23.73 -4.01
N PHE A 83 -3.76 23.57 -2.90
CA PHE A 83 -5.22 23.69 -2.88
C PHE A 83 -5.63 25.16 -3.07
N PRO A 84 -6.42 25.51 -4.11
CA PRO A 84 -6.83 26.89 -4.32
C PRO A 84 -7.72 27.36 -3.16
N PRO A 85 -7.54 28.59 -2.62
CA PRO A 85 -8.38 29.07 -1.54
C PRO A 85 -9.84 29.18 -2.00
N PRO A 86 -10.81 28.55 -1.31
CA PRO A 86 -12.20 28.48 -1.77
C PRO A 86 -12.90 29.83 -1.94
N ASN A 87 -12.46 30.85 -1.21
CA ASN A 87 -13.02 32.20 -1.24
C ASN A 87 -12.64 33.02 -2.48
N ILE A 88 -11.61 32.62 -3.22
CA ILE A 88 -11.13 33.31 -4.43
C ILE A 88 -11.12 32.41 -5.68
N SER A 89 -11.37 31.11 -5.50
CA SER A 89 -11.45 30.16 -6.61
C SER A 89 -12.70 30.43 -7.47
N THR A 90 -12.56 30.23 -8.78
CA THR A 90 -13.70 30.21 -9.73
C THR A 90 -14.17 28.77 -10.02
N ASP A 91 -13.42 27.77 -9.57
CA ASP A 91 -13.79 26.37 -9.69
C ASP A 91 -14.89 26.03 -8.70
N SER A 92 -16.07 25.67 -9.22
CA SER A 92 -17.23 25.30 -8.42
C SER A 92 -16.97 24.11 -7.49
N VAL A 93 -16.10 23.17 -7.86
CA VAL A 93 -15.78 22.00 -7.02
C VAL A 93 -14.97 22.44 -5.81
N VAL A 94 -14.00 23.34 -5.99
CA VAL A 94 -13.23 23.93 -4.88
C VAL A 94 -14.16 24.71 -3.93
N ILE A 95 -15.04 25.55 -4.48
CA ILE A 95 -16.00 26.33 -3.67
C ILE A 95 -16.92 25.39 -2.88
N ASN A 96 -17.46 24.37 -3.53
CA ASN A 96 -18.38 23.42 -2.90
C ASN A 96 -17.68 22.55 -1.86
N ALA A 97 -16.41 22.19 -2.07
CA ALA A 97 -15.61 21.49 -1.07
C ALA A 97 -15.32 22.35 0.16
N GLY A 98 -15.01 23.64 -0.03
CA GLY A 98 -14.89 24.59 1.07
C GLY A 98 -16.19 24.70 1.88
N ARG A 99 -17.33 24.87 1.20
CA ARG A 99 -18.65 24.92 1.85
C ARG A 99 -18.99 23.63 2.59
N ALA A 100 -18.69 22.48 2.00
CA ALA A 100 -18.93 21.19 2.64
C ALA A 100 -18.11 21.05 3.93
N ALA A 101 -16.82 21.40 3.88
CA ALA A 101 -15.97 21.41 5.06
C ALA A 101 -16.47 22.37 6.14
N ASP A 102 -16.92 23.56 5.77
CA ASP A 102 -17.47 24.54 6.70
C ASP A 102 -18.69 24.01 7.45
N VAL A 103 -19.63 23.41 6.73
CA VAL A 103 -20.84 22.81 7.31
C VAL A 103 -20.46 21.63 8.20
N LEU A 104 -19.68 20.67 7.70
CA LEU A 104 -19.28 19.48 8.44
C LEU A 104 -18.55 19.82 9.74
N CYS A 105 -17.57 20.73 9.70
CA CYS A 105 -16.87 21.18 10.91
C CYS A 105 -17.78 21.85 11.95
N SER A 106 -18.90 22.45 11.51
CA SER A 106 -19.83 23.16 12.38
C SER A 106 -20.88 22.24 13.00
N VAL A 107 -21.25 21.15 12.33
CA VAL A 107 -22.34 20.25 12.75
C VAL A 107 -21.84 18.94 13.38
N MET A 108 -20.75 18.38 12.86
CA MET A 108 -20.32 17.01 13.24
C MET A 108 -19.68 16.94 14.63
N GLY A 109 -19.24 18.07 15.19
CA GLY A 109 -18.76 18.16 16.57
C GLY A 109 -19.86 18.31 17.62
N GLY A 110 -21.12 18.34 17.23
CA GLY A 110 -22.26 18.35 18.15
C GLY A 110 -22.57 16.96 18.70
N ASP A 111 -23.25 16.92 19.85
CA ASP A 111 -23.80 15.68 20.44
C ASP A 111 -25.02 15.25 19.62
N LEU A 112 -24.78 14.55 18.51
CA LEU A 112 -25.79 14.05 17.58
C LEU A 112 -25.95 12.54 17.74
N PRO A 113 -27.19 12.02 17.88
CA PRO A 113 -27.45 10.59 17.71
C PRO A 113 -27.01 10.10 16.32
N GLU A 114 -26.62 8.83 16.20
CA GLU A 114 -26.09 8.24 14.96
C GLU A 114 -26.98 8.50 13.70
N PRO A 115 -28.32 8.33 13.72
CA PRO A 115 -29.16 8.62 12.55
C PRO A 115 -29.11 10.09 12.12
N ASP A 116 -28.99 10.99 13.10
CA ASP A 116 -28.91 12.44 12.86
C ASP A 116 -27.53 12.84 12.37
N GLN A 117 -26.48 12.17 12.86
CA GLN A 117 -25.12 12.33 12.37
C GLN A 117 -24.99 11.94 10.89
N GLY A 118 -25.54 10.78 10.51
CA GLY A 118 -25.55 10.34 9.11
C GLY A 118 -26.31 11.32 8.20
N ASN A 119 -27.39 11.95 8.69
CA ASN A 119 -28.13 12.97 7.96
C ASN A 119 -27.38 14.31 7.88
N ALA A 120 -26.75 14.75 8.98
CA ALA A 120 -25.93 15.95 9.02
C ALA A 120 -24.73 15.84 8.06
N PHE A 121 -24.09 14.68 8.01
CA PHE A 121 -23.00 14.40 7.08
C PHE A 121 -23.45 14.54 5.61
N LYS A 122 -24.57 13.89 5.23
CA LYS A 122 -25.14 14.02 3.88
C LYS A 122 -25.49 15.45 3.52
N HIS A 123 -26.09 16.18 4.47
CA HIS A 123 -26.41 17.59 4.26
C HIS A 123 -25.16 18.43 4.02
N GLY A 124 -24.09 18.20 4.79
CA GLY A 124 -22.80 18.86 4.56
C GLY A 124 -22.21 18.57 3.18
N LEU A 125 -22.39 17.35 2.66
CA LEU A 125 -21.87 16.95 1.35
C LEU A 125 -22.77 17.33 0.16
N GLU A 126 -23.98 17.85 0.37
CA GLU A 126 -25.00 18.00 -0.67
C GLU A 126 -24.53 18.80 -1.90
N ASN A 127 -23.67 19.79 -1.70
CA ASN A 127 -23.09 20.60 -2.79
C ASN A 127 -22.02 19.86 -3.62
N LEU A 128 -21.42 18.80 -3.08
CA LEU A 128 -20.44 17.94 -3.77
C LEU A 128 -21.05 16.64 -4.30
N PHE A 129 -21.99 16.08 -3.53
CA PHE A 129 -22.67 14.82 -3.79
C PHE A 129 -24.18 15.04 -3.58
N PRO A 130 -24.90 15.50 -4.63
CA PRO A 130 -26.34 15.78 -4.54
C PRO A 130 -27.15 14.62 -3.97
N ARG A 131 -28.20 14.95 -3.18
CA ARG A 131 -29.02 13.97 -2.43
C ARG A 131 -29.57 12.84 -3.28
N ASP A 132 -29.96 13.12 -4.52
CA ASP A 132 -30.60 12.14 -5.39
C ASP A 132 -29.68 10.98 -5.78
N GLY A 133 -28.37 11.19 -5.73
CA GLY A 133 -27.36 10.15 -5.97
C GLY A 133 -27.16 9.19 -4.78
N TRP A 134 -27.58 9.60 -3.57
CA TRP A 134 -27.47 8.76 -2.38
C TRP A 134 -28.62 7.76 -2.28
N LYS A 135 -28.30 6.48 -2.19
CA LYS A 135 -29.24 5.43 -1.76
C LYS A 135 -28.91 5.03 -0.33
N ASN A 136 -29.79 5.42 0.60
CA ASN A 136 -29.69 5.02 1.99
C ASN A 136 -30.18 3.59 2.17
N ASN A 137 -29.67 2.90 3.19
CA ASN A 137 -30.19 1.60 3.59
C ASN A 137 -30.20 0.62 2.41
N TYR A 138 -29.15 0.68 1.57
CA TYR A 138 -29.10 -0.07 0.33
C TYR A 138 -29.16 -1.56 0.66
N ALA A 139 -30.36 -2.12 0.53
CA ALA A 139 -30.66 -3.49 0.88
C ALA A 139 -30.25 -4.37 -0.29
N CYS A 140 -29.07 -4.93 -0.14
CA CYS A 140 -28.46 -5.84 -1.08
C CYS A 140 -29.33 -7.13 -1.17
N LYS A 141 -30.12 -7.28 -2.25
CA LYS A 141 -31.03 -8.44 -2.44
C LYS A 141 -30.24 -9.75 -2.60
N THR A 142 -30.65 -10.79 -1.88
CA THR A 142 -30.37 -12.24 -2.08
C THR A 142 -28.93 -12.81 -2.01
N LEU A 143 -28.68 -13.55 -0.92
CA LEU A 143 -28.14 -14.93 -0.82
C LEU A 143 -28.63 -15.50 0.55
N PRO A 144 -28.65 -16.83 0.80
CA PRO A 144 -29.09 -17.40 2.08
C PRO A 144 -27.99 -17.29 3.15
N ILE A 145 -27.60 -16.06 3.47
CA ILE A 145 -26.61 -15.66 4.50
C ILE A 145 -27.22 -14.39 5.18
N PRO A 146 -27.02 -14.11 6.49
CA PRO A 146 -28.02 -13.42 7.31
C PRO A 146 -28.32 -11.98 6.86
N LYS A 147 -29.55 -11.54 7.14
CA LYS A 147 -30.27 -10.36 6.62
C LYS A 147 -29.65 -8.96 6.90
N HIS A 148 -28.35 -8.83 7.11
CA HIS A 148 -27.85 -7.72 7.92
C HIS A 148 -26.66 -6.88 7.40
N ALA A 149 -26.06 -7.11 6.23
CA ALA A 149 -25.21 -6.06 5.64
C ALA A 149 -26.08 -4.97 5.02
N LYS A 150 -26.45 -4.00 5.86
CA LYS A 150 -27.16 -2.80 5.46
C LYS A 150 -26.13 -1.68 5.36
N LEU A 151 -25.88 -1.23 4.13
CA LEU A 151 -25.03 -0.07 3.87
C LEU A 151 -25.72 1.20 4.36
N ASP A 152 -24.99 2.07 5.06
CA ASP A 152 -25.52 3.34 5.55
C ASP A 152 -25.72 4.33 4.40
N GLY A 153 -24.91 4.23 3.35
CA GLY A 153 -25.15 4.89 2.08
C GLY A 153 -24.32 4.32 0.95
N VAL A 154 -24.86 4.34 -0.26
CA VAL A 154 -24.08 4.22 -1.50
C VAL A 154 -24.36 5.40 -2.40
N TYR A 155 -23.34 5.84 -3.13
CA TYR A 155 -23.49 6.79 -4.22
C TYR A 155 -23.33 6.06 -5.55
N LEU A 156 -24.38 6.11 -6.35
CA LEU A 156 -24.47 5.39 -7.61
C LEU A 156 -24.10 6.29 -8.79
N ASP A 157 -23.37 5.73 -9.74
CA ASP A 157 -23.32 6.22 -11.10
C ASP A 157 -24.60 5.77 -11.83
N LEU A 158 -25.44 6.74 -12.19
CA LEU A 158 -26.69 6.53 -12.92
C LEU A 158 -26.56 6.89 -14.40
N SER A 159 -25.35 7.19 -14.89
CA SER A 159 -25.10 7.56 -16.29
C SER A 159 -25.14 6.36 -17.24
N THR A 160 -25.05 5.15 -16.69
CA THR A 160 -25.17 3.89 -17.41
C THR A 160 -26.57 3.28 -17.25
N ALA A 161 -26.96 2.41 -18.18
CA ALA A 161 -28.24 1.70 -18.11
C ALA A 161 -28.40 0.87 -16.81
N GLU A 162 -27.28 0.46 -16.24
CA GLU A 162 -27.19 -0.24 -14.96
C GLU A 162 -26.44 0.62 -13.93
N PRO A 163 -27.02 0.91 -12.76
CA PRO A 163 -26.36 1.69 -11.74
C PRO A 163 -25.07 1.04 -11.22
N ARG A 164 -23.96 1.79 -11.23
CA ARG A 164 -22.67 1.29 -10.69
C ARG A 164 -22.38 1.93 -9.34
N ILE A 165 -21.97 1.14 -8.34
CA ILE A 165 -21.53 1.69 -7.06
C ILE A 165 -20.13 2.30 -7.27
N ARG A 166 -19.98 3.56 -6.87
CA ARG A 166 -18.71 4.31 -6.98
C ARG A 166 -18.24 4.88 -5.65
N LEU A 167 -19.14 4.95 -4.68
CA LEU A 167 -18.82 5.35 -3.32
C LEU A 167 -19.69 4.57 -2.34
N ILE A 168 -19.04 3.99 -1.33
CA ILE A 168 -19.70 3.35 -0.18
C ILE A 168 -19.47 4.22 1.03
N ARG A 169 -20.52 4.41 1.83
CA ARG A 169 -20.46 5.13 3.10
C ARG A 169 -20.81 4.20 4.25
N ARG A 170 -19.97 4.23 5.28
CA ARG A 170 -20.20 3.58 6.57
C ARG A 170 -20.18 4.60 7.69
N ASP A 171 -21.22 4.60 8.51
CA ASP A 171 -21.34 5.46 9.69
C ASP A 171 -21.11 4.59 10.95
N GLN A 172 -20.43 5.13 11.97
CA GLN A 172 -20.28 4.50 13.28
C GLN A 172 -20.20 5.58 14.37
N ALA A 173 -20.95 5.43 15.45
CA ALA A 173 -20.87 6.36 16.57
C ALA A 173 -19.52 6.24 17.33
N GLU A 174 -19.06 7.35 17.90
CA GLU A 174 -17.76 7.45 18.61
C GLU A 174 -17.62 6.49 19.79
N ASN A 175 -18.74 6.17 20.45
CA ASN A 175 -18.80 5.36 21.67
C ASN A 175 -19.26 3.91 21.43
N GLU A 176 -19.47 3.51 20.17
CA GLU A 176 -19.93 2.16 19.86
C GLU A 176 -18.78 1.14 19.84
N TYR A 177 -18.92 0.15 20.71
CA TYR A 177 -18.07 -1.04 20.71
C TYR A 177 -18.43 -1.92 19.50
N GLY A 178 -17.52 -1.99 18.53
CA GLY A 178 -17.70 -2.76 17.30
C GLY A 178 -16.41 -2.85 16.48
N PRO A 179 -16.39 -3.62 15.38
CA PRO A 179 -15.28 -3.62 14.44
C PRO A 179 -15.04 -2.22 13.89
N GLN A 180 -13.80 -1.89 13.57
CA GLN A 180 -13.47 -0.59 13.00
C GLN A 180 -14.27 -0.36 11.70
N PRO A 181 -14.77 0.88 11.45
CA PRO A 181 -15.61 1.17 10.29
C PRO A 181 -14.92 0.80 8.98
N TYR A 182 -13.59 0.92 8.95
CA TYR A 182 -12.73 0.55 7.81
C TYR A 182 -12.93 -0.88 7.36
N ILE A 183 -12.91 -1.81 8.32
CA ILE A 183 -13.08 -3.22 8.01
C ILE A 183 -14.52 -3.48 7.57
N GLN A 184 -15.50 -2.85 8.22
CA GLN A 184 -16.90 -2.99 7.82
C GLN A 184 -17.11 -2.57 6.36
N ALA A 185 -16.60 -1.39 5.97
CA ALA A 185 -16.73 -0.88 4.61
C ALA A 185 -16.03 -1.76 3.57
N ILE A 186 -14.86 -2.30 3.91
CA ILE A 186 -14.15 -3.28 3.07
C ILE A 186 -15.00 -4.55 2.90
N HIS A 187 -15.55 -5.07 3.98
CA HIS A 187 -16.33 -6.30 3.93
C HIS A 187 -17.61 -6.09 3.11
N ASP A 188 -18.22 -4.93 3.26
CA ASP A 188 -19.35 -4.49 2.43
C ASP A 188 -18.95 -4.40 0.95
N TYR A 189 -17.78 -3.86 0.63
CA TYR A 189 -17.23 -3.86 -0.73
C TYR A 189 -17.00 -5.29 -1.26
N CYS A 190 -16.32 -6.15 -0.50
CA CYS A 190 -16.11 -7.56 -0.81
C CYS A 190 -17.43 -8.27 -1.09
N TRP A 191 -18.48 -7.97 -0.33
CA TRP A 191 -19.80 -8.57 -0.52
C TRP A 191 -20.47 -8.06 -1.79
N LEU A 192 -20.30 -6.78 -2.13
CA LEU A 192 -20.85 -6.21 -3.35
C LEU A 192 -20.23 -6.82 -4.60
N ILE A 193 -18.91 -6.95 -4.66
CA ILE A 193 -18.21 -7.43 -5.87
C ILE A 193 -18.51 -8.90 -6.23
N HIS A 194 -18.86 -9.73 -5.24
CA HIS A 194 -19.12 -11.17 -5.42
C HIS A 194 -20.58 -11.50 -5.75
N ARG A 195 -21.44 -10.49 -5.89
CA ARG A 195 -22.87 -10.67 -6.17
C ARG A 195 -23.14 -10.71 -7.67
N SER A 196 -24.05 -11.59 -8.08
CA SER A 196 -24.44 -11.75 -9.48
C SER A 196 -24.92 -10.44 -10.15
N GLU A 197 -25.59 -9.57 -9.39
CA GLU A 197 -26.05 -8.25 -9.86
C GLU A 197 -24.91 -7.26 -10.16
N PHE A 198 -23.69 -7.56 -9.68
CA PHE A 198 -22.47 -6.77 -9.90
C PHE A 198 -21.36 -7.59 -10.60
N GLN A 199 -21.68 -8.84 -11.00
CA GLN A 199 -20.84 -9.72 -11.81
C GLN A 199 -20.95 -9.44 -13.32
N GLU A 200 -21.60 -8.34 -13.70
CA GLU A 200 -21.58 -7.90 -15.08
C GLU A 200 -20.12 -7.79 -15.54
N PRO A 201 -19.74 -8.48 -16.63
CA PRO A 201 -18.35 -8.57 -17.06
C PRO A 201 -17.73 -7.18 -17.15
N SER A 202 -18.43 -6.20 -17.73
CA SER A 202 -17.93 -4.83 -17.85
C SER A 202 -17.65 -4.11 -16.52
N HIS A 203 -18.28 -4.48 -15.40
CA HIS A 203 -18.04 -3.84 -14.11
C HIS A 203 -16.83 -4.45 -13.40
N GLN A 204 -16.71 -5.78 -13.43
CA GLN A 204 -15.53 -6.50 -12.93
C GLN A 204 -14.32 -6.26 -13.84
N GLU A 205 -14.54 -6.05 -15.14
CA GLU A 205 -13.54 -5.66 -16.13
C GLU A 205 -12.97 -4.25 -15.93
N ASN A 206 -13.55 -3.46 -15.03
CA ASN A 206 -12.96 -2.18 -14.63
C ASN A 206 -12.47 -2.23 -13.16
N GLY A 207 -12.28 -3.44 -12.65
CA GLY A 207 -11.91 -3.74 -11.27
C GLY A 207 -12.92 -3.25 -10.22
N ALA A 208 -14.13 -2.87 -10.61
CA ALA A 208 -15.14 -2.31 -9.70
C ALA A 208 -14.58 -1.22 -8.74
N ALA A 209 -13.69 -0.36 -9.25
CA ALA A 209 -13.02 0.65 -8.43
C ALA A 209 -14.03 1.57 -7.71
N THR A 210 -13.85 1.70 -6.40
CA THR A 210 -14.83 2.33 -5.50
C THR A 210 -14.14 3.14 -4.39
N LEU A 211 -14.67 4.33 -4.10
CA LEU A 211 -14.29 5.11 -2.92
C LEU A 211 -15.04 4.60 -1.68
N LEU A 212 -14.37 4.60 -0.52
CA LEU A 212 -14.99 4.28 0.76
C LEU A 212 -14.90 5.53 1.65
N MET A 213 -16.06 6.03 2.09
CA MET A 213 -16.17 7.12 3.07
C MET A 213 -16.59 6.55 4.41
N LEU A 214 -15.79 6.82 5.44
CA LEU A 214 -15.95 6.20 6.74
C LEU A 214 -16.11 7.29 7.79
N VAL A 215 -17.31 7.40 8.34
CA VAL A 215 -17.67 8.41 9.32
C VAL A 215 -17.67 7.75 10.69
N GLN A 216 -16.69 8.11 11.53
CA GLN A 216 -16.62 7.64 12.91
C GLN A 216 -16.73 8.83 13.86
N GLY A 217 -17.94 9.06 14.39
CA GLY A 217 -18.25 10.28 15.11
C GLY A 217 -17.93 11.53 14.30
N ALA A 218 -17.13 12.43 14.85
CA ALA A 218 -16.64 13.62 14.17
C ALA A 218 -15.40 13.39 13.29
N ASN A 219 -15.05 12.14 12.95
CA ASN A 219 -13.88 11.84 12.11
C ASN A 219 -14.30 11.22 10.78
N LEU A 220 -13.59 11.59 9.72
CA LEU A 220 -13.75 11.03 8.38
C LEU A 220 -12.47 10.34 7.94
N LEU A 221 -12.57 9.09 7.48
CA LEU A 221 -11.50 8.40 6.76
C LEU A 221 -11.97 8.18 5.31
N ILE A 222 -11.10 8.45 4.35
CA ILE A 222 -11.32 8.17 2.93
C ILE A 222 -10.38 7.05 2.52
N ALA A 223 -10.92 6.02 1.90
CA ALA A 223 -10.19 4.89 1.37
C ALA A 223 -10.62 4.59 -0.07
N GLY A 224 -9.86 3.75 -0.75
CA GLY A 224 -10.21 3.20 -2.04
C GLY A 224 -10.23 1.68 -1.97
N ALA A 225 -11.01 1.06 -2.84
CA ALA A 225 -11.03 -0.37 -3.03
C ALA A 225 -11.14 -0.70 -4.52
N ILE A 226 -10.47 -1.78 -4.92
CA ILE A 226 -10.54 -2.35 -6.26
C ILE A 226 -10.49 -3.88 -6.16
N PHE A 227 -11.21 -4.54 -7.05
CA PHE A 227 -11.11 -5.96 -7.30
C PHE A 227 -10.16 -6.15 -8.47
N ASP A 228 -8.98 -6.73 -8.24
CA ASP A 228 -8.00 -7.02 -9.30
C ASP A 228 -8.36 -8.29 -10.11
N GLY A 229 -9.63 -8.71 -9.99
CA GLY A 229 -10.28 -9.92 -10.46
C GLY A 229 -9.78 -11.26 -9.92
N GLN A 230 -8.86 -11.26 -8.97
CA GLN A 230 -8.60 -12.41 -8.10
C GLN A 230 -8.89 -12.09 -6.63
N ARG A 231 -8.59 -10.87 -6.20
CA ARG A 231 -8.60 -10.43 -4.81
C ARG A 231 -9.08 -8.99 -4.71
N VAL A 232 -9.54 -8.63 -3.52
CA VAL A 232 -9.82 -7.24 -3.17
C VAL A 232 -8.54 -6.60 -2.65
N VAL A 233 -8.20 -5.46 -3.23
CA VAL A 233 -7.18 -4.55 -2.73
C VAL A 233 -7.88 -3.31 -2.19
N ALA A 234 -7.60 -2.96 -0.94
CA ALA A 234 -8.19 -1.78 -0.31
C ALA A 234 -7.17 -1.04 0.56
N GLU A 235 -7.11 0.28 0.41
CA GLU A 235 -6.12 1.11 1.07
C GLU A 235 -6.71 2.43 1.60
N PRO A 236 -6.31 2.87 2.81
CA PRO A 236 -6.60 4.23 3.25
C PRO A 236 -5.92 5.24 2.33
N LEU A 237 -6.69 6.19 1.81
CA LEU A 237 -6.20 7.26 0.96
C LEU A 237 -5.89 8.53 1.78
N SER A 238 -6.58 8.71 2.91
CA SER A 238 -6.40 9.80 3.87
C SER A 238 -6.01 9.27 5.26
N PRO A 239 -5.47 10.13 6.16
CA PRO A 239 -5.56 9.91 7.60
C PRO A 239 -7.01 10.12 8.07
N PHE A 240 -7.27 9.95 9.38
CA PHE A 240 -8.52 10.43 9.98
C PHE A 240 -8.56 11.97 9.95
N LEU A 241 -9.63 12.49 9.38
CA LEU A 241 -9.88 13.92 9.18
C LEU A 241 -10.90 14.39 10.22
N PRO A 242 -10.50 15.22 11.20
CA PRO A 242 -11.43 15.74 12.19
C PRO A 242 -12.37 16.78 11.57
N MET A 243 -13.66 16.49 11.60
CA MET A 243 -14.77 17.37 11.21
C MET A 243 -15.21 18.24 12.39
N LEU A 244 -14.24 18.90 13.03
CA LEU A 244 -14.44 19.72 14.22
C LEU A 244 -14.06 21.18 13.92
N THR A 245 -14.82 22.12 14.47
CA THR A 245 -14.51 23.55 14.35
C THR A 245 -13.18 23.89 15.04
N ASP A 246 -12.40 24.77 14.42
CA ASP A 246 -11.20 25.33 15.02
C ASP A 246 -11.54 26.33 16.12
N TRP A 247 -11.44 25.91 17.38
CA TRP A 247 -11.77 26.74 18.55
C TRP A 247 -10.98 28.06 18.62
N ARG A 248 -9.81 28.14 17.96
CA ARG A 248 -9.01 29.37 17.87
C ARG A 248 -9.26 30.22 16.62
N ASN A 249 -10.11 29.79 15.67
CA ASN A 249 -10.56 30.49 14.44
C ASN A 249 -9.50 31.21 13.58
N ARG A 250 -8.21 31.20 13.96
CA ARG A 250 -7.16 32.01 13.35
C ARG A 250 -6.43 31.33 12.21
N PHE A 251 -6.60 30.01 12.06
CA PHE A 251 -5.81 29.25 11.10
C PHE A 251 -6.64 28.41 10.12
N ASN A 252 -7.94 28.15 10.38
CA ASN A 252 -8.82 27.33 9.52
C ASN A 252 -8.22 26.00 9.05
N GLU A 253 -7.17 25.49 9.71
CA GLU A 253 -6.34 24.38 9.23
C GLU A 253 -7.16 23.10 9.04
N ARG A 254 -8.08 22.80 9.98
CA ARG A 254 -8.92 21.60 9.87
C ARG A 254 -9.93 21.73 8.73
N ARG A 255 -10.50 22.92 8.56
CA ARG A 255 -11.44 23.21 7.47
C ARG A 255 -10.76 23.13 6.11
N GLU A 256 -9.59 23.74 5.95
CA GLU A 256 -8.81 23.72 4.72
C GLU A 256 -8.34 22.31 4.38
N MET A 257 -7.84 21.56 5.37
CA MET A 257 -7.48 20.16 5.21
C MET A 257 -8.69 19.35 4.76
N LEU A 258 -9.82 19.42 5.47
CA LEU A 258 -11.03 18.69 5.10
C LEU A 258 -11.52 19.05 3.69
N ALA A 259 -11.54 20.35 3.35
CA ALA A 259 -11.93 20.83 2.03
C ALA A 259 -11.04 20.24 0.93
N ARG A 260 -9.72 20.19 1.13
CA ARG A 260 -8.78 19.60 0.18
C ARG A 260 -9.05 18.11 -0.05
N TYR A 261 -9.30 17.35 1.01
CA TYR A 261 -9.63 15.92 0.88
C TYR A 261 -10.99 15.68 0.23
N LEU A 262 -12.00 16.50 0.52
CA LEU A 262 -13.31 16.41 -0.13
C LEU A 262 -13.24 16.78 -1.62
N TYR A 263 -12.44 17.79 -1.97
CA TYR A 263 -12.14 18.16 -3.36
C TYR A 263 -11.46 16.99 -4.10
N ALA A 264 -10.40 16.43 -3.51
CA ALA A 264 -9.71 15.25 -4.05
C ALA A 264 -10.68 14.07 -4.25
N THR A 265 -11.56 13.83 -3.27
CA THR A 265 -12.56 12.76 -3.34
C THR A 265 -13.55 12.96 -4.47
N ARG A 266 -14.03 14.19 -4.69
CA ARG A 266 -14.93 14.51 -5.79
C ARG A 266 -14.27 14.32 -7.15
N LEU A 267 -13.04 14.80 -7.32
CA LEU A 267 -12.33 14.63 -8.59
C LEU A 267 -12.00 13.16 -8.89
N THR A 268 -11.63 12.39 -7.86
CA THR A 268 -11.46 10.93 -8.01
C THR A 268 -12.77 10.25 -8.37
N TYR A 269 -13.89 10.64 -7.75
CA TYR A 269 -15.21 10.15 -8.14
C TYR A 269 -15.51 10.47 -9.61
N ASP A 270 -15.29 11.72 -10.05
CA ASP A 270 -15.49 12.12 -11.44
C ASP A 270 -14.60 11.33 -12.41
N GLU A 271 -13.36 11.02 -12.01
CA GLU A 271 -12.46 10.18 -12.81
C GLU A 271 -12.95 8.72 -12.87
N LEU A 272 -13.52 8.18 -11.79
CA LEU A 272 -14.17 6.86 -11.77
C LEU A 272 -15.41 6.80 -12.68
N LEU A 273 -16.04 7.94 -13.00
CA LEU A 273 -17.14 8.02 -13.96
C LEU A 273 -16.65 8.04 -15.41
N LYS A 274 -15.49 8.67 -15.67
CA LYS A 274 -14.89 8.74 -17.02
C LYS A 274 -14.37 7.40 -17.50
N ALA A 275 -14.14 6.46 -16.57
CA ALA A 275 -13.68 5.10 -16.79
C ALA A 275 -14.59 4.30 -17.75
N LYS A 276 -14.45 4.57 -19.05
CA LYS A 276 -14.61 3.60 -20.13
C LYS A 276 -13.22 3.05 -20.40
N PHE A 277 -12.67 2.18 -19.54
CA PHE A 277 -11.38 1.60 -19.90
C PHE A 277 -11.61 0.70 -21.12
N ASN A 278 -11.02 1.13 -22.24
CA ASN A 278 -10.89 0.34 -23.47
C ASN A 278 -9.75 -0.68 -23.35
N VAL A 279 -9.14 -0.83 -22.16
CA VAL A 279 -8.28 -1.95 -21.86
C VAL A 279 -9.20 -2.99 -21.22
N PRO A 280 -9.64 -4.03 -21.96
CA PRO A 280 -10.36 -5.13 -21.34
C PRO A 280 -9.44 -5.68 -20.24
N TYR A 281 -9.82 -5.45 -18.98
CA TYR A 281 -9.34 -6.28 -17.91
C TYR A 281 -9.75 -7.71 -18.28
N VAL A 282 -8.79 -8.57 -18.55
CA VAL A 282 -9.10 -9.96 -18.87
C VAL A 282 -9.18 -10.70 -17.55
N PRO A 283 -10.36 -11.22 -17.15
CA PRO A 283 -10.47 -12.03 -15.94
C PRO A 283 -9.49 -13.21 -16.02
N GLY A 284 -8.60 -13.32 -15.04
CA GLY A 284 -7.56 -14.36 -15.00
C GLY A 284 -6.19 -13.94 -15.54
N ILE A 285 -6.03 -12.74 -16.11
CA ILE A 285 -4.71 -12.13 -16.32
C ILE A 285 -4.41 -11.24 -15.12
N PRO A 286 -3.40 -11.55 -14.30
CA PRO A 286 -3.11 -10.79 -13.10
C PRO A 286 -2.55 -9.42 -13.49
N HIS A 287 -3.27 -8.39 -13.04
CA HIS A 287 -2.89 -6.97 -12.95
C HIS A 287 -2.87 -6.15 -14.26
N PRO A 288 -3.48 -4.94 -14.28
CA PRO A 288 -3.40 -4.05 -15.42
C PRO A 288 -1.95 -3.64 -15.71
N SER A 289 -1.55 -3.73 -16.98
CA SER A 289 -0.29 -3.23 -17.50
C SER A 289 -0.30 -1.69 -17.48
N ILE A 290 0.21 -1.07 -16.42
CA ILE A 290 0.24 0.41 -16.31
C ILE A 290 1.50 1.00 -16.92
N TYR A 291 2.52 0.17 -17.13
CA TYR A 291 3.78 0.61 -17.71
C TYR A 291 3.87 0.05 -19.13
N GLU A 292 3.63 0.90 -20.12
CA GLU A 292 3.87 0.64 -21.55
C GLU A 292 5.33 0.93 -21.95
N THR A 293 6.10 1.58 -21.07
CA THR A 293 7.48 2.00 -21.34
C THR A 293 8.37 1.85 -20.10
N ILE A 294 9.52 1.21 -20.30
CA ILE A 294 10.62 1.10 -19.34
C ILE A 294 11.75 2.02 -19.84
N GLN A 295 12.27 2.90 -18.99
CA GLN A 295 13.42 3.74 -19.34
C GLN A 295 14.69 2.90 -19.41
N ASP A 296 15.54 3.25 -20.38
CA ASP A 296 16.71 2.54 -20.93
C ASP A 296 16.50 2.04 -22.39
N GLY A 297 15.43 2.51 -23.04
CA GLY A 297 15.33 2.60 -24.51
C GLY A 297 14.29 1.72 -25.18
N ARG A 298 13.36 1.12 -24.42
CA ARG A 298 12.40 0.13 -24.93
C ARG A 298 10.95 0.40 -24.51
N SER A 299 10.01 0.09 -25.39
CA SER A 299 8.58 0.10 -25.10
C SER A 299 8.15 -1.33 -24.87
N ASP A 300 7.77 -1.64 -23.62
CA ASP A 300 7.67 -3.01 -23.13
C ASP A 300 6.38 -3.17 -22.34
N THR A 301 5.84 -4.39 -22.34
CA THR A 301 4.71 -4.74 -21.47
C THR A 301 5.25 -5.34 -20.18
N LEU A 302 4.90 -4.74 -19.04
CA LEU A 302 5.15 -5.30 -17.71
C LEU A 302 3.87 -5.90 -17.14
N LYS A 303 3.94 -7.17 -16.70
CA LYS A 303 2.86 -7.87 -16.02
C LYS A 303 3.29 -8.26 -14.63
N PHE A 304 2.48 -7.93 -13.62
CA PHE A 304 2.70 -8.39 -12.25
C PHE A 304 2.03 -9.76 -12.09
N HIS A 305 2.52 -10.61 -11.21
CA HIS A 305 1.91 -11.92 -10.92
C HIS A 305 1.50 -12.02 -9.45
N SER A 306 2.48 -12.08 -8.56
CA SER A 306 2.29 -12.32 -7.13
C SER A 306 3.28 -11.52 -6.29
N PRO A 307 2.96 -11.23 -5.01
CA PRO A 307 3.96 -10.75 -4.07
C PRO A 307 5.16 -11.71 -4.00
N HIS A 308 6.35 -11.16 -3.90
CA HIS A 308 7.58 -11.94 -3.89
C HIS A 308 7.78 -12.64 -2.53
N PRO A 309 8.06 -13.95 -2.50
CA PRO A 309 7.96 -14.78 -1.28
C PRO A 309 9.07 -14.51 -0.26
N PHE A 310 10.27 -14.12 -0.69
CA PHE A 310 11.41 -13.82 0.20
C PHE A 310 11.13 -12.70 1.21
N TYR A 311 10.13 -11.86 0.96
CA TYR A 311 9.85 -10.69 1.77
C TYR A 311 8.36 -10.55 2.06
N ALA A 312 7.81 -11.48 2.85
CA ALA A 312 6.43 -11.43 3.32
C ALA A 312 6.05 -10.07 3.99
N ASN A 313 7.06 -9.31 4.47
CA ASN A 313 6.89 -7.99 5.07
C ASN A 313 7.10 -6.80 4.11
N HIS A 314 7.76 -6.99 2.95
CA HIS A 314 7.95 -5.91 1.98
C HIS A 314 6.83 -5.96 0.95
N THR A 315 5.77 -5.18 1.21
CA THR A 315 4.51 -5.20 0.42
C THR A 315 4.65 -4.66 -1.00
N LEU A 316 5.87 -4.34 -1.45
CA LEU A 316 6.16 -3.64 -2.68
C LEU A 316 7.15 -4.39 -3.59
N LEU A 317 7.44 -5.66 -3.33
CA LEU A 317 8.22 -6.52 -4.22
C LEU A 317 7.33 -7.62 -4.80
N PHE A 318 7.37 -7.81 -6.11
CA PHE A 318 6.50 -8.71 -6.85
C PHE A 318 7.28 -9.55 -7.85
N ASN A 319 6.82 -10.78 -8.07
CA ASN A 319 7.13 -11.52 -9.29
C ASN A 319 6.32 -10.96 -10.45
N GLY A 320 6.89 -10.98 -11.64
CA GLY A 320 6.19 -10.60 -12.86
C GLY A 320 6.90 -11.10 -14.11
N THR A 321 6.39 -10.66 -15.24
CA THR A 321 6.97 -10.94 -16.55
C THR A 321 7.10 -9.64 -17.32
N ALA A 322 8.24 -9.46 -17.97
CA ALA A 322 8.51 -8.35 -18.88
C ALA A 322 8.72 -8.87 -20.30
N THR A 323 8.14 -8.21 -21.29
CA THR A 323 8.34 -8.53 -22.71
C THR A 323 9.06 -7.37 -23.37
N PHE A 324 10.27 -7.64 -23.91
CA PHE A 324 11.15 -6.63 -24.49
C PHE A 324 11.18 -6.72 -26.02
N ASP A 325 10.88 -5.64 -26.75
CA ASP A 325 11.00 -5.53 -28.22
C ASP A 325 10.42 -6.75 -29.01
N GLU A 326 9.19 -7.18 -28.70
CA GLU A 326 8.53 -8.41 -29.24
C GLU A 326 9.25 -9.74 -28.96
N GLY A 327 10.23 -9.76 -28.05
CA GLY A 327 10.94 -10.96 -27.62
C GLY A 327 10.11 -11.90 -26.74
N GLU A 328 10.72 -13.03 -26.37
CA GLU A 328 10.11 -13.96 -25.43
C GLU A 328 9.88 -13.29 -24.07
N PRO A 329 8.75 -13.56 -23.40
CA PRO A 329 8.50 -13.05 -22.06
C PRO A 329 9.57 -13.53 -21.07
N LEU A 330 10.12 -12.61 -20.28
CA LEU A 330 11.15 -12.87 -19.28
C LEU A 330 10.57 -12.77 -17.87
N ASP A 331 10.85 -13.76 -17.03
CA ASP A 331 10.49 -13.68 -15.61
C ASP A 331 11.40 -12.68 -14.88
N VAL A 332 10.76 -11.75 -14.16
CA VAL A 332 11.42 -10.62 -13.52
C VAL A 332 10.93 -10.42 -12.09
N ALA A 333 11.78 -9.82 -11.26
CA ALA A 333 11.39 -9.22 -10.00
C ALA A 333 11.08 -7.73 -10.21
N ILE A 334 9.99 -7.26 -9.62
CA ILE A 334 9.51 -5.88 -9.75
C ILE A 334 9.40 -5.26 -8.36
N LYS A 335 10.21 -4.23 -8.09
CA LYS A 335 10.15 -3.46 -6.85
C LYS A 335 9.48 -2.11 -7.08
N LEU A 336 8.42 -1.82 -6.34
CA LEU A 336 7.73 -0.54 -6.37
C LEU A 336 8.32 0.41 -5.34
N ILE A 337 8.82 1.56 -5.76
CA ILE A 337 9.50 2.52 -4.90
C ILE A 337 8.78 3.86 -4.87
N TYR A 338 8.43 4.32 -3.67
CA TYR A 338 8.03 5.70 -3.43
C TYR A 338 9.26 6.53 -3.04
N GLY A 339 9.80 7.28 -3.98
CA GLY A 339 10.91 8.21 -3.74
C GLY A 339 12.24 7.70 -4.27
N HIS A 340 13.28 7.77 -3.43
CA HIS A 340 14.65 7.48 -3.84
C HIS A 340 14.92 5.98 -3.97
N TYR A 341 15.65 5.61 -5.01
CA TYR A 341 16.23 4.29 -5.21
C TYR A 341 17.63 4.49 -5.77
N GLY A 342 18.62 3.74 -5.27
CA GLY A 342 20.00 3.80 -5.75
C GLY A 342 20.18 3.17 -7.13
N TYR A 343 19.45 3.66 -8.14
CA TYR A 343 19.41 3.11 -9.50
C TYR A 343 20.80 3.05 -10.13
N GLU A 344 21.59 4.12 -10.03
CA GLU A 344 22.95 4.16 -10.60
C GLU A 344 23.91 3.21 -9.89
N VAL A 345 23.75 3.03 -8.58
CA VAL A 345 24.56 2.07 -7.80
C VAL A 345 24.20 0.64 -8.18
N HIS A 346 22.91 0.33 -8.28
CA HIS A 346 22.44 -0.97 -8.74
C HIS A 346 22.93 -1.25 -10.16
N LYS A 347 22.73 -0.32 -11.11
CA LYS A 347 23.18 -0.43 -12.50
C LYS A 347 24.68 -0.73 -12.59
N TYR A 348 25.48 -0.01 -11.80
CA TYR A 348 26.92 -0.22 -11.75
C TYR A 348 27.29 -1.60 -11.19
N LEU A 349 26.76 -1.99 -10.03
CA LEU A 349 27.07 -3.30 -9.43
C LEU A 349 26.55 -4.47 -10.26
N ALA A 350 25.44 -4.30 -10.97
CA ALA A 350 24.94 -5.27 -11.94
C ALA A 350 25.92 -5.44 -13.11
N SER A 351 26.48 -4.33 -13.62
CA SER A 351 27.51 -4.38 -14.68
C SER A 351 28.82 -5.05 -14.24
N GLU A 352 29.09 -5.06 -12.94
CA GLU A 352 30.23 -5.77 -12.33
C GLU A 352 29.89 -7.22 -11.93
N GLY A 353 28.65 -7.68 -12.20
CA GLY A 353 28.18 -9.04 -11.92
C GLY A 353 27.98 -9.35 -10.43
N VAL A 354 27.81 -8.33 -9.59
CA VAL A 354 27.64 -8.46 -8.12
C VAL A 354 26.32 -7.89 -7.61
N ALA A 355 25.36 -7.70 -8.51
CA ALA A 355 23.96 -7.40 -8.22
C ALA A 355 23.07 -8.05 -9.29
N PRO A 356 21.76 -8.25 -9.04
CA PRO A 356 20.82 -8.71 -10.06
C PRO A 356 20.93 -7.88 -11.34
N GLN A 357 20.74 -8.49 -12.50
CA GLN A 357 20.66 -7.70 -13.74
C GLN A 357 19.51 -6.68 -13.63
N LEU A 358 19.82 -5.40 -13.84
CA LEU A 358 18.81 -4.34 -13.90
C LEU A 358 18.31 -4.21 -15.34
N TYR A 359 17.01 -4.46 -15.55
CA TYR A 359 16.38 -4.35 -16.86
C TYR A 359 15.87 -2.93 -17.15
N GLY A 360 15.48 -2.21 -16.10
CA GLY A 360 15.17 -0.79 -16.19
C GLY A 360 14.24 -0.31 -15.09
N LYS A 361 13.67 0.89 -15.28
CA LYS A 361 12.64 1.44 -14.41
C LYS A 361 11.48 2.01 -15.21
N SER A 362 10.27 1.90 -14.71
CA SER A 362 9.12 2.57 -15.31
C SER A 362 9.20 4.09 -15.08
N ILE A 363 8.92 4.89 -16.11
CA ILE A 363 8.61 6.31 -15.90
C ILE A 363 7.11 6.46 -15.88
N SER A 364 6.58 6.99 -14.77
CA SER A 364 5.20 7.46 -14.78
C SER A 364 5.13 8.81 -15.48
N GLN A 365 4.30 8.93 -16.52
CA GLN A 365 3.95 10.22 -17.14
C GLN A 365 3.29 11.20 -16.17
N PHE A 366 2.83 10.72 -15.01
CA PHE A 366 2.21 11.51 -13.95
C PHE A 366 3.20 11.93 -12.87
N GLN A 367 4.50 11.65 -13.03
CA GLN A 367 5.50 12.08 -12.07
C GLN A 367 5.72 13.59 -12.19
N PRO A 368 5.48 14.38 -11.13
CA PRO A 368 5.69 15.82 -11.19
C PRO A 368 7.18 16.13 -11.41
N PRO A 369 7.53 17.14 -12.24
CA PRO A 369 8.94 17.52 -12.49
C PRO A 369 9.69 17.91 -11.21
N SER A 370 8.94 18.42 -10.23
CA SER A 370 9.41 18.76 -8.89
C SER A 370 8.28 18.47 -7.91
N GLY A 371 8.47 17.49 -7.03
CA GLY A 371 7.46 17.12 -6.03
C GLY A 371 7.62 15.69 -5.50
N PRO A 372 6.83 15.30 -4.50
CA PRO A 372 6.82 13.93 -3.99
C PRO A 372 6.33 12.96 -5.09
N THR A 373 6.97 11.80 -5.17
CA THR A 373 6.56 10.71 -6.07
C THR A 373 5.17 10.20 -5.67
N ILE A 374 4.20 10.38 -6.56
CA ILE A 374 2.79 10.05 -6.32
C ILE A 374 2.45 8.64 -6.76
N ILE A 375 3.00 8.23 -7.91
CA ILE A 375 2.94 6.87 -8.43
C ILE A 375 4.31 6.24 -8.16
N PRO A 376 4.38 5.08 -7.49
CA PRO A 376 5.65 4.44 -7.23
C PRO A 376 6.35 4.10 -8.55
N THR A 377 7.68 4.24 -8.58
CA THR A 377 8.49 3.79 -9.71
C THR A 377 8.66 2.27 -9.62
N ALA A 378 8.32 1.53 -10.68
CA ALA A 378 8.65 0.12 -10.78
C ALA A 378 10.09 -0.05 -11.24
N ILE A 379 10.93 -0.69 -10.43
CA ILE A 379 12.28 -1.13 -10.77
C ILE A 379 12.20 -2.59 -11.19
N VAL A 380 12.61 -2.89 -12.41
CA VAL A 380 12.52 -4.23 -13.03
C VAL A 380 13.91 -4.84 -13.07
N MET A 381 14.08 -6.00 -12.44
CA MET A 381 15.38 -6.65 -12.28
C MET A 381 15.27 -8.18 -12.41
N GLU A 382 16.43 -8.84 -12.50
CA GLU A 382 16.54 -10.29 -12.50
C GLU A 382 15.83 -10.91 -11.30
N ASN A 383 15.07 -11.98 -11.58
CA ASN A 383 14.40 -12.75 -10.54
C ASN A 383 15.38 -13.77 -9.93
N LEU A 384 15.86 -13.49 -8.73
CA LEU A 384 16.73 -14.41 -7.99
C LEU A 384 15.89 -15.49 -7.30
N THR A 385 15.67 -16.61 -8.00
CA THR A 385 14.78 -17.68 -7.53
C THR A 385 15.37 -18.51 -6.37
N ASN A 386 14.53 -18.84 -5.39
CA ASN A 386 14.86 -19.75 -4.31
C ASN A 386 14.93 -21.21 -4.80
N PRO A 387 15.97 -22.00 -4.48
CA PRO A 387 15.96 -23.44 -4.78
C PRO A 387 14.84 -24.22 -4.06
N TYR A 388 14.24 -23.68 -2.99
CA TYR A 388 13.11 -24.34 -2.29
C TYR A 388 11.77 -24.15 -2.99
N GLU A 389 11.64 -23.10 -3.80
CA GLU A 389 10.38 -22.71 -4.45
C GLU A 389 10.30 -23.19 -5.89
N THR A 390 11.44 -23.59 -6.45
CA THR A 390 11.56 -24.06 -7.82
C THR A 390 11.93 -25.54 -7.82
N SER A 391 11.66 -26.23 -8.92
CA SER A 391 12.19 -27.58 -9.15
C SER A 391 13.70 -27.58 -9.46
N SER A 392 14.37 -26.42 -9.35
CA SER A 392 15.80 -26.28 -9.59
C SER A 392 16.59 -26.62 -8.33
N GLU A 393 17.59 -27.49 -8.46
CA GLU A 393 18.55 -27.74 -7.39
C GLU A 393 19.46 -26.54 -7.11
N ILE A 394 19.52 -25.56 -8.01
CA ILE A 394 20.40 -24.39 -7.90
C ILE A 394 19.55 -23.13 -7.83
N GLY A 395 19.87 -22.24 -6.89
CA GLY A 395 19.23 -20.94 -6.78
C GLY A 395 19.95 -20.02 -5.81
N TRP A 396 19.26 -18.97 -5.40
CA TRP A 396 19.78 -17.92 -4.52
C TRP A 396 19.06 -17.94 -3.18
N ILE A 397 19.79 -17.72 -2.10
CA ILE A 397 19.23 -17.51 -0.77
C ILE A 397 19.91 -16.32 -0.09
N PRO A 398 19.26 -15.63 0.87
CA PRO A 398 19.91 -14.63 1.69
C PRO A 398 21.12 -15.23 2.41
N LEU A 399 22.23 -14.49 2.42
CA LEU A 399 23.46 -14.92 3.08
C LEU A 399 23.22 -15.15 4.57
N TYR A 400 22.40 -14.32 5.21
CA TYR A 400 21.98 -14.53 6.60
C TYR A 400 21.41 -15.94 6.83
N THR A 401 20.49 -16.39 5.96
CA THR A 401 19.91 -17.73 6.05
C THR A 401 20.97 -18.80 5.89
N PHE A 402 21.87 -18.66 4.91
CA PHE A 402 22.98 -19.61 4.73
C PHE A 402 23.85 -19.71 6.00
N LEU A 403 24.25 -18.57 6.58
CA LEU A 403 25.11 -18.55 7.77
C LEU A 403 24.41 -19.12 9.02
N GLU A 404 23.08 -19.03 9.13
CA GLU A 404 22.32 -19.65 10.22
C GLU A 404 22.44 -21.18 10.25
N TYR A 405 22.41 -21.82 9.08
CA TYR A 405 22.52 -23.27 8.93
C TYR A 405 23.97 -23.76 8.85
N HIS A 406 24.91 -22.88 8.47
CA HIS A 406 26.33 -23.21 8.29
C HIS A 406 27.22 -22.44 9.29
N LYS A 407 26.99 -22.62 10.59
CA LYS A 407 27.80 -21.94 11.63
C LYS A 407 29.24 -22.46 11.69
N ASP A 408 29.46 -23.71 11.30
CA ASP A 408 30.76 -24.38 11.33
C ASP A 408 31.47 -24.34 9.97
N LEU A 409 31.33 -23.24 9.21
CA LEU A 409 32.04 -23.05 7.94
C LEU A 409 33.55 -23.23 8.12
N SER A 410 34.19 -23.89 7.15
CA SER A 410 35.64 -23.99 7.15
C SER A 410 36.29 -22.60 7.07
N SER A 411 37.50 -22.43 7.61
CA SER A 411 38.21 -21.16 7.49
C SER A 411 38.44 -20.72 6.04
N GLY A 412 38.53 -21.69 5.11
CA GLY A 412 38.60 -21.43 3.68
C GLY A 412 37.32 -20.82 3.12
N ASP A 413 36.16 -21.38 3.50
CA ASP A 413 34.86 -20.87 3.05
C ASP A 413 34.55 -19.50 3.65
N GLN A 414 34.83 -19.31 4.94
CA GLN A 414 34.72 -18.00 5.60
C GLN A 414 35.55 -16.95 4.85
N LYS A 415 36.80 -17.29 4.51
CA LYS A 415 37.68 -16.40 3.74
C LYS A 415 37.10 -16.09 2.35
N ASN A 416 36.66 -17.10 1.62
CA ASN A 416 36.15 -16.94 0.27
C ASN A 416 34.88 -16.07 0.21
N ILE A 417 33.97 -16.23 1.17
CA ILE A 417 32.79 -15.36 1.27
C ILE A 417 33.23 -13.92 1.59
N PHE A 418 34.11 -13.74 2.59
CA PHE A 418 34.56 -12.41 2.99
C PHE A 418 35.32 -11.68 1.87
N ASP A 419 36.11 -12.41 1.07
CA ASP A 419 36.81 -11.86 -0.10
C ASP A 419 35.81 -11.26 -1.12
N GLU A 420 34.69 -11.92 -1.38
CA GLU A 420 33.64 -11.40 -2.27
C GLU A 420 32.89 -10.21 -1.64
N LEU A 421 32.58 -10.25 -0.34
CA LEU A 421 32.00 -9.09 0.36
C LEU A 421 32.93 -7.87 0.26
N PHE A 422 34.22 -8.06 0.52
CA PHE A 422 35.20 -6.98 0.46
C PHE A 422 35.42 -6.46 -0.97
N LYS A 423 35.34 -7.33 -1.98
CA LYS A 423 35.35 -6.93 -3.39
C LYS A 423 34.18 -5.97 -3.70
N ILE A 424 32.98 -6.26 -3.23
CA ILE A 424 31.81 -5.37 -3.43
C ILE A 424 32.06 -4.00 -2.76
N VAL A 425 32.52 -3.98 -1.51
CA VAL A 425 32.84 -2.72 -0.81
C VAL A 425 33.90 -1.92 -1.59
N LYS A 426 34.93 -2.56 -2.14
CA LYS A 426 35.94 -1.89 -2.98
C LYS A 426 35.33 -1.30 -4.26
N LEU A 427 34.39 -2.00 -4.91
CA LEU A 427 33.71 -1.51 -6.11
C LEU A 427 32.91 -0.24 -5.80
N LEU A 428 32.17 -0.22 -4.70
CA LEU A 428 31.43 0.94 -4.21
C LEU A 428 32.36 2.11 -3.91
N TYR A 429 33.40 1.86 -3.10
CA TYR A 429 34.40 2.86 -2.72
C TYR A 429 35.06 3.51 -3.94
N LYS A 430 35.48 2.70 -4.92
CA LYS A 430 36.10 3.16 -6.17
C LYS A 430 35.21 4.10 -6.98
N LYS A 431 33.88 3.90 -6.94
CA LYS A 431 32.91 4.78 -7.64
C LYS A 431 32.37 5.91 -6.78
N GLN A 432 32.87 6.05 -5.55
CA GLN A 432 32.32 6.96 -4.56
C GLN A 432 30.82 6.73 -4.31
N PHE A 433 30.41 5.47 -4.41
CA PHE A 433 29.06 5.02 -4.10
C PHE A 433 29.01 4.42 -2.70
N VAL A 434 27.82 4.47 -2.12
CA VAL A 434 27.47 3.80 -0.89
C VAL A 434 26.16 3.06 -1.09
N HIS A 435 26.02 1.91 -0.45
CA HIS A 435 24.77 1.19 -0.32
C HIS A 435 24.00 1.63 0.93
N GLY A 436 24.70 1.79 2.05
CA GLY A 436 24.13 2.22 3.32
C GLY A 436 23.47 1.12 4.15
N ASP A 437 23.33 -0.08 3.60
CA ASP A 437 22.70 -1.23 4.27
C ASP A 437 23.36 -2.57 3.90
N LEU A 438 24.69 -2.63 3.88
CA LEU A 438 25.43 -3.87 3.60
C LEU A 438 25.45 -4.83 4.80
N ARG A 439 24.31 -5.43 5.10
CA ARG A 439 24.14 -6.50 6.10
C ARG A 439 23.86 -7.85 5.44
N SER A 440 24.08 -8.95 6.17
CA SER A 440 23.88 -10.31 5.65
C SER A 440 22.50 -10.59 5.03
N PRO A 441 21.37 -9.95 5.41
CA PRO A 441 20.10 -10.12 4.70
C PRO A 441 20.03 -9.45 3.31
N ASN A 442 20.93 -8.50 3.02
CA ASN A 442 20.99 -7.76 1.75
C ASN A 442 22.08 -8.30 0.82
N PHE A 443 22.65 -9.46 1.16
CA PHE A 443 23.47 -10.26 0.27
C PHE A 443 22.74 -11.55 -0.05
N MET A 444 22.78 -11.96 -1.31
CA MET A 444 22.32 -13.27 -1.78
C MET A 444 23.54 -14.12 -2.10
N ILE A 445 23.50 -15.41 -1.75
CA ILE A 445 24.53 -16.39 -2.12
C ILE A 445 23.90 -17.48 -2.98
N LYS A 446 24.62 -17.88 -4.04
CA LYS A 446 24.18 -18.96 -4.93
C LYS A 446 24.55 -20.31 -4.34
N VAL A 447 23.55 -21.16 -4.18
CA VAL A 447 23.69 -22.48 -3.54
C VAL A 447 23.09 -23.57 -4.41
N LYS A 448 23.56 -24.79 -4.17
CA LYS A 448 22.98 -26.03 -4.67
C LYS A 448 22.42 -26.82 -3.49
N GLY A 449 21.19 -27.31 -3.63
CA GLY A 449 20.49 -28.10 -2.62
C GLY A 449 19.12 -27.54 -2.31
N THR A 450 18.12 -28.42 -2.23
CA THR A 450 16.72 -28.07 -1.95
C THR A 450 16.36 -28.21 -0.47
N HIS A 451 17.34 -28.42 0.41
CA HIS A 451 17.14 -28.52 1.86
C HIS A 451 18.20 -27.69 2.59
N PRO A 452 17.83 -26.86 3.58
CA PRO A 452 18.76 -25.95 4.28
C PRO A 452 20.00 -26.62 4.84
N ASP A 453 19.87 -27.81 5.42
CA ASP A 453 21.00 -28.53 6.03
C ASP A 453 22.02 -29.11 5.02
N TYR A 454 21.70 -29.16 3.74
CA TYR A 454 22.52 -29.84 2.71
C TYR A 454 22.90 -28.90 1.56
N GLN A 455 23.06 -27.60 1.86
CA GLN A 455 23.40 -26.62 0.85
C GLN A 455 24.91 -26.54 0.62
N GLU A 456 25.29 -26.53 -0.65
CA GLU A 456 26.67 -26.32 -1.10
C GLU A 456 26.76 -25.00 -1.86
N MET A 457 27.83 -24.24 -1.62
CA MET A 457 28.08 -23.02 -2.39
C MET A 457 28.36 -23.39 -3.86
N VAL A 458 27.75 -22.67 -4.79
CA VAL A 458 28.04 -22.83 -6.22
C VAL A 458 29.22 -21.94 -6.58
N PRO A 459 30.41 -22.49 -6.89
CA PRO A 459 31.56 -21.68 -7.25
C PRO A 459 31.31 -20.96 -8.59
N SER A 460 31.88 -19.77 -8.70
CA SER A 460 32.08 -19.09 -9.98
C SER A 460 33.23 -19.74 -10.75
N ASN A 461 33.48 -19.27 -11.98
CA ASN A 461 34.63 -19.70 -12.80
C ASN A 461 35.99 -19.54 -12.08
N ASN A 462 36.06 -18.67 -11.06
CA ASN A 462 37.27 -18.43 -10.26
C ASN A 462 37.27 -19.20 -8.92
N GLN A 463 36.41 -20.22 -8.77
CA GLN A 463 36.25 -21.03 -7.55
C GLN A 463 35.75 -20.29 -6.30
N LEU A 464 35.48 -18.98 -6.39
CA LEU A 464 34.87 -18.19 -5.31
C LEU A 464 33.34 -18.32 -5.35
N PRO A 465 32.65 -18.25 -4.18
CA PRO A 465 31.19 -18.27 -4.14
C PRO A 465 30.61 -17.09 -4.93
N GLN A 466 29.43 -17.29 -5.53
CA GLN A 466 28.72 -16.20 -6.18
C GLN A 466 27.86 -15.46 -5.15
N VAL A 467 28.18 -14.19 -4.94
CA VAL A 467 27.47 -13.30 -4.01
C VAL A 467 26.94 -12.08 -4.76
N MET A 468 25.68 -11.72 -4.52
CA MET A 468 25.04 -10.54 -5.08
C MET A 468 24.51 -9.62 -3.98
N VAL A 469 24.57 -8.30 -4.21
CA VAL A 469 23.94 -7.29 -3.36
C VAL A 469 22.53 -7.01 -3.85
N ILE A 470 21.62 -6.84 -2.90
CA ILE A 470 20.22 -6.45 -3.15
C ILE A 470 19.81 -5.34 -2.18
N ASP A 471 18.62 -4.78 -2.41
CA ASP A 471 17.99 -3.74 -1.58
C ASP A 471 18.67 -2.34 -1.58
N PHE A 472 18.70 -1.72 -2.76
CA PHE A 472 19.32 -0.41 -3.01
C PHE A 472 18.52 0.82 -2.54
N ASP A 473 17.65 0.70 -1.54
CA ASP A 473 16.76 1.81 -1.12
C ASP A 473 17.52 2.99 -0.51
N TRP A 474 18.68 2.74 0.09
CA TRP A 474 19.50 3.78 0.74
C TRP A 474 20.75 4.13 -0.08
N ALA A 475 20.94 3.46 -1.22
CA ALA A 475 22.15 3.54 -1.99
C ALA A 475 22.21 4.82 -2.84
N GLY A 476 23.40 5.36 -3.06
CA GLY A 476 23.63 6.52 -3.92
C GLY A 476 25.07 7.01 -3.84
N SER A 477 25.31 8.27 -4.23
CA SER A 477 26.62 8.89 -4.05
C SER A 477 26.91 9.11 -2.57
N ALA A 478 28.15 8.81 -2.17
CA ALA A 478 28.59 9.04 -0.80
C ALA A 478 28.50 10.53 -0.43
N GLY A 479 28.05 10.81 0.80
CA GLY A 479 27.85 12.18 1.28
C GLY A 479 26.58 12.86 0.78
N GLU A 480 25.87 12.30 -0.21
CA GLU A 480 24.62 12.85 -0.73
C GLU A 480 23.39 12.15 -0.14
N VAL A 481 23.42 10.81 -0.09
CA VAL A 481 22.33 10.02 0.49
C VAL A 481 22.42 9.97 2.02
N GLN A 482 21.26 9.74 2.66
CA GLN A 482 21.12 9.77 4.11
C GLN A 482 20.49 8.48 4.63
N TYR A 483 20.87 8.09 5.85
CA TYR A 483 20.17 7.04 6.57
C TYR A 483 18.71 7.42 6.86
N PRO A 484 17.79 6.45 6.88
CA PRO A 484 16.43 6.72 7.32
C PRO A 484 16.37 7.33 8.72
N ARG A 485 15.47 8.30 8.92
CA ARG A 485 15.25 8.91 10.25
C ARG A 485 14.69 7.92 11.27
N SER A 486 13.97 6.91 10.81
CA SER A 486 13.32 5.87 11.63
C SER A 486 14.17 4.60 11.77
N ARG A 487 15.46 4.63 11.38
CA ARG A 487 16.37 3.49 11.52
C ARG A 487 16.53 3.10 13.00
N SER A 488 16.57 1.80 13.26
CA SER A 488 16.87 1.27 14.60
C SER A 488 18.25 1.73 15.09
N ASP A 489 18.36 2.12 16.35
CA ASP A 489 19.62 2.58 16.97
C ASP A 489 20.50 1.39 17.40
N ARG A 490 20.86 0.53 16.42
CA ARG A 490 21.79 -0.58 16.66
C ARG A 490 23.23 -0.07 16.65
N LYS A 491 24.04 -0.60 17.55
CA LYS A 491 25.46 -0.27 17.69
C LYS A 491 26.29 -0.56 16.43
N GLU A 492 25.82 -1.45 15.57
CA GLU A 492 26.49 -1.83 14.32
C GLU A 492 26.46 -0.73 13.26
N TRP A 493 25.46 0.16 13.31
CA TRP A 493 25.25 1.16 12.28
C TRP A 493 26.31 2.27 12.36
N PRO A 494 27.01 2.55 11.25
CA PRO A 494 27.77 3.77 11.16
C PRO A 494 26.81 4.97 11.01
N GLY A 495 27.25 6.11 11.54
CA GLY A 495 26.50 7.36 11.51
C GLY A 495 25.23 7.38 12.38
N LYS A 496 24.47 8.47 12.23
CA LYS A 496 23.24 8.76 12.99
C LYS A 496 22.00 8.67 12.09
N PRO A 497 20.81 8.33 12.62
CA PRO A 497 19.55 8.40 11.86
C PRO A 497 19.35 9.76 11.19
N GLY A 498 19.01 9.79 9.90
CA GLY A 498 18.92 11.02 9.10
C GLY A 498 20.27 11.67 8.75
N GLY A 499 21.39 11.09 9.17
CA GLY A 499 22.73 11.55 8.81
C GLY A 499 23.14 11.08 7.41
N VAL A 500 24.07 11.80 6.80
CA VAL A 500 24.69 11.41 5.52
C VAL A 500 25.47 10.09 5.66
N ILE A 501 25.45 9.29 4.61
CA ILE A 501 26.17 8.01 4.53
C ILE A 501 27.57 8.28 3.98
N SER A 502 28.60 7.91 4.74
CA SER A 502 30.00 8.14 4.38
C SER A 502 30.59 7.01 3.54
N LEU A 503 31.73 7.24 2.86
CA LEU A 503 32.40 6.23 2.03
C LEU A 503 32.85 5.00 2.82
N GLU A 504 33.16 5.19 4.11
CA GLU A 504 33.67 4.13 4.98
C GLU A 504 32.53 3.32 5.64
N ASP A 505 31.30 3.82 5.58
CA ASP A 505 30.16 3.27 6.31
C ASP A 505 29.86 1.82 5.91
N ASP A 506 29.87 1.52 4.62
CA ASP A 506 29.63 0.16 4.11
C ASP A 506 30.70 -0.84 4.56
N TRP A 507 31.96 -0.40 4.62
CA TRP A 507 33.05 -1.22 5.15
C TRP A 507 32.88 -1.48 6.65
N ILE A 508 32.54 -0.45 7.41
CA ILE A 508 32.27 -0.56 8.84
C ILE A 508 31.13 -1.53 9.10
N LEU A 509 30.04 -1.46 8.31
CA LEU A 509 28.92 -2.40 8.40
C LEU A 509 29.38 -3.83 8.20
N VAL A 510 29.99 -4.14 7.05
CA VAL A 510 30.45 -5.50 6.71
C VAL A 510 31.40 -6.05 7.77
N LYS A 511 32.37 -5.24 8.18
CA LYS A 511 33.32 -5.60 9.22
C LYS A 511 32.63 -5.92 10.55
N ASN A 512 31.70 -5.07 10.99
CA ASN A 512 31.06 -5.19 12.29
C ASN A 512 30.23 -6.46 12.42
N TRP A 513 29.35 -6.75 11.46
CA TRP A 513 28.50 -7.95 11.55
C TRP A 513 29.29 -9.23 11.28
N TRP A 514 30.25 -9.20 10.34
CA TRP A 514 31.09 -10.38 10.08
C TRP A 514 31.93 -10.79 11.29
N SER A 515 32.54 -9.83 12.00
CA SER A 515 33.31 -10.12 13.21
C SER A 515 32.44 -10.60 14.38
N GLN A 516 31.13 -10.33 14.38
CA GLN A 516 30.22 -10.88 15.38
C GLN A 516 29.90 -12.35 15.08
N ASP A 517 29.65 -12.68 13.81
CA ASP A 517 29.36 -14.05 13.39
C ASP A 517 30.62 -14.95 13.42
N PHE A 518 31.79 -14.38 13.08
CA PHE A 518 33.07 -15.07 12.99
C PHE A 518 34.19 -14.36 13.77
N PRO A 519 34.16 -14.38 15.12
CA PRO A 519 35.09 -13.61 15.95
C PRO A 519 36.55 -14.06 15.85
N LEU A 520 36.82 -15.26 15.33
CA LEU A 520 38.18 -15.79 15.13
C LEU A 520 38.74 -15.50 13.73
N PHE A 521 37.95 -14.93 12.83
CA PHE A 521 38.38 -14.61 11.47
C PHE A 521 39.23 -13.33 11.46
N ASP A 522 40.49 -13.43 11.01
CA ASP A 522 41.40 -12.30 10.95
C ASP A 522 41.12 -11.40 9.74
N ILE A 523 40.56 -10.24 10.03
CA ILE A 523 40.26 -9.18 9.06
C ILE A 523 41.37 -8.13 8.90
N SER A 524 42.49 -8.27 9.62
CA SER A 524 43.55 -7.24 9.64
C SER A 524 44.21 -7.02 8.27
N GLY A 525 44.17 -8.03 7.40
CA GLY A 525 44.66 -7.95 6.01
C GLY A 525 43.77 -7.16 5.05
N TYR A 526 42.59 -6.69 5.50
CA TYR A 526 41.62 -6.01 4.66
C TYR A 526 41.56 -4.52 5.02
N ALA A 527 41.98 -3.68 4.08
CA ALA A 527 41.96 -2.24 4.21
C ALA A 527 41.49 -1.59 2.91
N LEU A 528 40.59 -0.61 3.03
CA LEU A 528 40.25 0.23 1.89
C LEU A 528 41.46 1.13 1.53
N PRO A 529 41.66 1.41 0.23
CA PRO A 529 42.69 2.37 -0.19
C PRO A 529 42.37 3.76 0.37
N SER A 530 43.40 4.56 0.62
CA SER A 530 43.23 5.97 1.04
C SER A 530 42.42 6.74 -0.01
N PRO A 531 41.48 7.62 0.38
CA PRO A 531 40.68 8.42 -0.56
C PRO A 531 41.54 9.24 -1.54
N SER A 532 42.77 9.58 -1.13
CA SER A 532 43.73 10.36 -1.93
C SER A 532 44.30 9.63 -3.15
N ASN A 533 44.04 8.32 -3.30
CA ASN A 533 44.63 7.46 -4.33
C ASN A 533 43.59 6.93 -5.35
N VAL A 534 42.36 7.47 -5.36
CA VAL A 534 41.24 7.01 -6.21
C VAL A 534 40.89 8.04 -7.27
#